data_AF-A0A5C1MC71-F1
#
_entry.id   AF-A0A5C1MC71-F1
#
_cell.length_a   1.000
_cell.length_b   1.000
_cell.length_c   1.000
_cell.angle_alpha   90.00
_cell.angle_beta   90.00
_cell.angle_gamma   90.00
#
_symmetry.space_group_name_H-M   'P 1'
#
loop_
_entity.id
_entity.type
_entity.pdbx_description
1 polymer ?
#
loop_
_entity_poly.entity_id
_entity_poly.type
_entity_poly.pdbx_seq_one_letter_code
_entity_poly.pdbx_strand_id
1 'polypeptide(L)'
;MSTSIFNQMFLIFDPLEIIQMCCWLIAGIVSLYFSIGNARLWTSISFGFFLLLIGQTYLIDPLVKYHVVITMHHVCSILSIMLISHGFFEYYIFCRTLEISGTKRTIYFATAGVLVFFWLFLSVNPNPSPNAVRNYQIIANATWTILCIANIFLCRKIYQSLGSSPIGKGFFGFAAAFFLIFIWKGAFLYREIYQWDRLGQDIYYISGQYLDIEGYTGIVEATYQIVNIAGILASITVVGTHIYLLRLLKFSGGEA
;
A
#
# COMPACT_ATOMS: atom_id res chain seq x y z
N MET A 1 36.44 -1.76 -14.52
CA MET A 1 35.52 -2.75 -15.12
C MET A 1 34.20 -2.63 -14.36
N SER A 2 33.29 -1.81 -14.89
CA SER A 2 32.01 -1.45 -14.27
C SER A 2 31.01 -2.58 -14.45
N THR A 3 31.05 -3.60 -13.60
CA THR A 3 29.86 -4.40 -13.32
C THR A 3 28.89 -3.47 -12.62
N SER A 4 27.89 -3.00 -13.38
CA SER A 4 26.98 -1.94 -12.97
C SER A 4 26.30 -2.31 -11.64
N ILE A 5 26.05 -1.30 -10.81
CA ILE A 5 25.29 -1.36 -9.56
C ILE A 5 24.01 -2.22 -9.70
N PHE A 6 23.42 -2.24 -10.90
CA PHE A 6 22.29 -3.11 -11.27
C PHE A 6 22.55 -4.60 -11.03
N ASN A 7 23.71 -5.12 -11.44
CA ASN A 7 24.02 -6.55 -11.25
C ASN A 7 24.22 -6.92 -9.78
N GLN A 8 24.63 -5.97 -8.93
CA GLN A 8 24.72 -6.19 -7.49
C GLN A 8 23.34 -6.10 -6.79
N MET A 9 22.41 -5.28 -7.29
CA MET A 9 21.03 -5.29 -6.80
C MET A 9 20.34 -6.64 -7.04
N PHE A 10 20.51 -7.26 -8.21
CA PHE A 10 19.91 -8.56 -8.53
C PHE A 10 20.49 -9.74 -7.73
N LEU A 11 21.66 -9.59 -7.11
CA LEU A 11 22.26 -10.61 -6.24
C LEU A 11 21.75 -10.53 -4.79
N ILE A 12 21.12 -9.43 -4.39
CA ILE A 12 20.70 -9.15 -3.02
C ILE A 12 19.17 -9.13 -2.88
N PHE A 13 18.45 -8.75 -3.94
CA PHE A 13 17.00 -8.60 -3.92
C PHE A 13 16.31 -9.56 -4.89
N ASP A 14 15.16 -10.11 -4.48
CA ASP A 14 14.33 -10.97 -5.34
C ASP A 14 13.86 -10.15 -6.55
N PRO A 15 14.08 -10.61 -7.80
CA PRO A 15 13.60 -9.94 -9.01
C PRO A 15 12.11 -9.57 -8.97
N LEU A 16 11.29 -10.37 -8.31
CA LEU A 16 9.85 -10.11 -8.18
C LEU A 16 9.55 -8.89 -7.30
N GLU A 17 10.28 -8.72 -6.21
CA GLU A 17 10.15 -7.56 -5.32
C GLU A 17 10.57 -6.26 -6.03
N ILE A 18 11.63 -6.34 -6.85
CA ILE A 18 12.07 -5.19 -7.67
C ILE A 18 10.98 -4.79 -8.67
N ILE A 19 10.39 -5.76 -9.39
CA ILE A 19 9.31 -5.50 -10.34
C ILE A 19 8.12 -4.86 -9.61
N GLN A 20 7.73 -5.44 -8.48
CA GLN A 20 6.62 -4.93 -7.69
C GLN A 20 6.89 -3.49 -7.23
N MET A 21 8.10 -3.20 -6.75
CA MET A 21 8.51 -1.88 -6.31
C MET A 21 8.51 -0.87 -7.48
N CYS A 22 8.99 -1.26 -8.66
CA CYS A 22 8.90 -0.44 -9.88
C CYS A 22 7.45 -0.14 -10.26
N CYS A 23 6.54 -1.10 -10.14
CA CYS A 23 5.12 -0.86 -10.34
C CYS A 23 4.58 0.16 -9.32
N TRP A 24 4.87 0.00 -8.03
CA TRP A 24 4.43 0.97 -7.02
C TRP A 24 5.02 2.35 -7.25
N LEU A 25 6.26 2.44 -7.74
CA LEU A 25 6.90 3.71 -8.09
C LEU A 25 6.15 4.41 -9.23
N ILE A 26 5.82 3.68 -10.30
CA ILE A 26 5.03 4.22 -11.41
C ILE A 26 3.66 4.69 -10.91
N ALA A 27 2.97 3.87 -10.10
CA ALA A 27 1.69 4.23 -9.52
C ALA A 27 1.80 5.50 -8.66
N GLY A 28 2.81 5.58 -7.79
CA GLY A 28 3.10 6.73 -6.94
C GLY A 28 3.34 8.01 -7.75
N ILE A 29 4.21 7.96 -8.76
CA ILE A 29 4.51 9.12 -9.63
C ILE A 29 3.26 9.58 -10.38
N VAL A 30 2.54 8.65 -11.03
CA VAL A 30 1.31 8.97 -11.75
C VAL A 30 0.28 9.58 -10.79
N SER A 31 0.12 8.99 -9.60
CA SER A 31 -0.82 9.47 -8.59
C SER A 31 -0.48 10.89 -8.12
N LEU A 32 0.80 11.23 -7.88
CA LEU A 32 1.22 12.58 -7.52
C LEU A 32 0.92 13.58 -8.64
N TYR A 33 1.18 13.20 -9.89
CA TYR A 33 0.81 14.01 -11.06
C TYR A 33 -0.70 14.32 -11.07
N PHE A 34 -1.54 13.31 -10.80
CA PHE A 34 -2.97 13.52 -10.63
C PHE A 34 -3.32 14.52 -9.53
N SER A 35 -2.63 14.47 -8.38
CA SER A 35 -2.91 15.33 -7.24
C SER A 35 -2.61 16.81 -7.49
N ILE A 36 -1.51 17.09 -8.22
CA ILE A 36 -1.05 18.45 -8.52
C ILE A 36 -2.02 19.11 -9.51
N GLY A 37 -2.36 18.41 -10.60
CA GLY A 37 -3.14 18.97 -11.71
C GLY A 37 -4.66 18.94 -11.56
N ASN A 38 -5.24 18.08 -10.70
CA ASN A 38 -6.70 17.84 -10.70
C ASN A 38 -7.43 18.36 -9.46
N ALA A 39 -8.77 18.21 -9.49
CA ALA A 39 -9.68 18.52 -8.41
C ALA A 39 -9.24 17.91 -7.06
N ARG A 40 -9.51 18.64 -5.98
CA ARG A 40 -9.26 18.27 -4.57
C ARG A 40 -9.61 16.81 -4.27
N LEU A 41 -10.67 16.29 -4.88
CA LEU A 41 -11.21 14.95 -4.68
C LEU A 41 -10.18 13.82 -4.86
N TRP A 42 -9.15 14.03 -5.69
CA TRP A 42 -8.11 13.03 -5.94
C TRP A 42 -6.92 13.14 -4.99
N THR A 43 -6.79 14.23 -4.24
CA THR A 43 -5.60 14.49 -3.42
C THR A 43 -5.38 13.42 -2.35
N SER A 44 -6.43 12.98 -1.63
CA SER A 44 -6.33 11.92 -0.61
C SER A 44 -5.94 10.57 -1.23
N ILE A 45 -6.59 10.20 -2.35
CA ILE A 45 -6.33 8.94 -3.06
C ILE A 45 -4.89 8.91 -3.54
N SER A 46 -4.47 9.97 -4.22
CA SER A 46 -3.12 10.10 -4.78
C SER A 46 -2.04 10.13 -3.71
N PHE A 47 -2.22 10.94 -2.67
CA PHE A 47 -1.23 11.02 -1.61
C PHE A 47 -1.14 9.71 -0.83
N GLY A 48 -2.25 9.00 -0.67
CA GLY A 48 -2.25 7.66 -0.11
C GLY A 48 -1.45 6.66 -0.96
N PHE A 49 -1.63 6.60 -2.29
CA PHE A 49 -0.80 5.73 -3.15
C PHE A 49 0.69 6.12 -3.13
N PHE A 50 1.00 7.40 -3.00
CA PHE A 50 2.38 7.85 -2.78
C PHE A 50 2.94 7.39 -1.42
N LEU A 51 2.17 7.45 -0.33
CA LEU A 51 2.60 6.90 0.95
C LEU A 51 2.74 5.38 0.92
N LEU A 52 1.92 4.69 0.13
CA LEU A 52 2.07 3.24 -0.07
C LEU A 52 3.43 2.92 -0.68
N LEU A 53 3.88 3.71 -1.67
CA LEU A 53 5.24 3.58 -2.21
C LEU A 53 6.28 3.66 -1.09
N ILE A 54 6.23 4.70 -0.25
CA ILE A 54 7.14 4.83 0.91
C ILE A 54 6.97 3.65 1.88
N GLY A 55 5.75 3.16 2.09
CA GLY A 55 5.51 1.99 2.92
C GLY A 55 6.07 0.69 2.33
N GLN A 56 6.35 0.62 1.02
CA GLN A 56 6.96 -0.54 0.35
C GLN A 56 8.47 -0.38 0.11
N THR A 57 9.04 0.83 0.20
CA THR A 57 10.49 1.05 0.02
C THR A 57 11.36 0.32 1.05
N TYR A 58 10.79 -0.13 2.17
CA TYR A 58 11.52 -0.92 3.17
C TYR A 58 12.17 -2.18 2.60
N LEU A 59 11.70 -2.68 1.46
CA LEU A 59 12.29 -3.83 0.78
C LEU A 59 13.71 -3.53 0.24
N ILE A 60 14.01 -2.27 -0.06
CA ILE A 60 15.27 -1.84 -0.70
C ILE A 60 16.04 -0.80 0.12
N ASP A 61 15.49 -0.35 1.25
CA ASP A 61 16.08 0.70 2.07
C ASP A 61 17.21 0.14 2.96
N PRO A 62 18.48 0.57 2.78
CA PRO A 62 19.59 0.12 3.62
C PRO A 62 19.45 0.51 5.11
N LEU A 63 18.57 1.46 5.43
CA LEU A 63 18.30 1.96 6.77
C LEU A 63 17.32 1.07 7.55
N VAL A 64 16.76 0.04 6.93
CA VAL A 64 15.87 -0.98 7.55
C VAL A 64 16.58 -1.78 8.64
N LYS A 65 17.89 -1.62 8.82
CA LYS A 65 18.62 -2.10 9.99
C LYS A 65 18.13 -1.50 11.31
N TYR A 66 17.50 -0.32 11.27
CA TYR A 66 16.98 0.36 12.45
C TYR A 66 15.48 0.09 12.60
N HIS A 67 15.07 -0.52 13.71
CA HIS A 67 13.66 -0.86 13.98
C HIS A 67 12.71 0.35 13.95
N VAL A 68 13.20 1.55 14.29
CA VAL A 68 12.45 2.81 14.16
C VAL A 68 12.04 3.06 12.71
N VAL A 69 12.97 2.86 11.76
CA VAL A 69 12.74 3.08 10.33
C VAL A 69 11.76 2.05 9.79
N ILE A 70 11.92 0.76 10.13
CA ILE A 70 10.97 -0.30 9.75
C ILE A 70 9.55 0.05 10.23
N THR A 71 9.45 0.45 11.50
CA THR A 71 8.17 0.82 12.11
C THR A 71 7.52 1.99 11.36
N MET A 72 8.32 2.98 10.95
CA MET A 72 7.83 4.11 10.16
C MET A 72 7.33 3.71 8.77
N HIS A 73 7.93 2.72 8.11
CA HIS A 73 7.38 2.18 6.86
C HIS A 73 6.00 1.55 7.09
N HIS A 74 5.80 0.82 8.21
CA HIS A 74 4.49 0.29 8.57
C HIS A 74 3.47 1.40 8.91
N VAL A 75 3.89 2.48 9.58
CA VAL A 75 3.04 3.67 9.82
C VAL A 75 2.63 4.32 8.49
N CYS A 76 3.57 4.53 7.56
CA CYS A 76 3.27 5.02 6.22
C CYS A 76 2.27 4.11 5.49
N SER A 77 2.46 2.79 5.60
CA SER A 77 1.54 1.80 5.04
C SER A 77 0.14 1.90 5.65
N ILE A 78 0.00 2.07 6.96
CA ILE A 78 -1.32 2.26 7.61
C ILE A 78 -1.99 3.55 7.11
N LEU A 79 -1.27 4.67 7.14
CA LEU A 79 -1.82 5.96 6.70
C LEU A 79 -2.19 5.96 5.22
N SER A 80 -1.43 5.26 4.40
CA SER A 80 -1.71 5.16 2.96
C SER A 80 -3.10 4.62 2.67
N ILE A 81 -3.50 3.49 3.26
CA ILE A 81 -4.83 2.93 3.03
C ILE A 81 -5.93 3.75 3.69
N MET A 82 -5.66 4.37 4.85
CA MET A 82 -6.63 5.27 5.48
C MET A 82 -6.94 6.48 4.59
N LEU A 83 -5.92 7.11 3.99
CA LEU A 83 -6.10 8.23 3.07
C LEU A 83 -6.77 7.82 1.76
N ILE A 84 -6.39 6.66 1.23
CA ILE A 84 -7.04 6.08 0.05
C ILE A 84 -8.53 5.89 0.35
N SER A 85 -8.89 5.19 1.43
CA SER A 85 -10.27 4.96 1.83
C SER A 85 -11.05 6.24 2.06
N HIS A 86 -10.45 7.22 2.74
CA HIS A 86 -11.05 8.53 2.91
C HIS A 86 -11.33 9.17 1.55
N GLY A 87 -10.38 9.17 0.62
CA GLY A 87 -10.55 9.72 -0.71
C GLY A 87 -11.66 9.04 -1.52
N PHE A 88 -11.76 7.69 -1.49
CA PHE A 88 -12.86 6.97 -2.15
C PHE A 88 -14.21 7.29 -1.49
N PHE A 89 -14.26 7.43 -0.17
CA PHE A 89 -15.48 7.83 0.53
C PHE A 89 -15.94 9.23 0.14
N GLU A 90 -15.02 10.20 0.09
CA GLU A 90 -15.32 11.55 -0.37
C GLU A 90 -15.77 11.59 -1.82
N TYR A 91 -15.14 10.78 -2.68
CA TYR A 91 -15.54 10.65 -4.08
C TYR A 91 -16.98 10.12 -4.19
N TYR A 92 -17.33 9.13 -3.38
CA TYR A 92 -18.70 8.60 -3.33
C TYR A 92 -19.72 9.68 -2.91
N ILE A 93 -19.42 10.46 -1.87
CA ILE A 93 -20.29 11.56 -1.43
C ILE A 93 -20.43 12.60 -2.54
N PHE A 94 -19.32 12.99 -3.17
CA PHE A 94 -19.33 13.94 -4.28
C PHE A 94 -20.22 13.47 -5.44
N CYS A 95 -20.18 12.19 -5.80
CA CYS A 95 -21.06 11.64 -6.83
C CYS A 95 -22.56 11.79 -6.51
N ARG A 96 -22.94 11.96 -5.23
CA ARG A 96 -24.34 12.08 -4.81
C ARG A 96 -24.78 13.50 -4.48
N THR A 97 -23.85 14.34 -4.05
CA THR A 97 -24.13 15.68 -3.52
C THR A 97 -23.55 16.80 -4.36
N LEU A 98 -22.54 16.52 -5.20
CA LEU A 98 -21.69 17.50 -5.89
C LEU A 98 -20.94 18.45 -4.94
N GLU A 99 -20.94 18.15 -3.63
CA GLU A 99 -20.23 18.93 -2.63
C GLU A 99 -18.81 18.41 -2.43
N ILE A 100 -17.88 19.35 -2.32
CA ILE A 100 -16.49 19.08 -2.00
C ILE A 100 -16.22 19.73 -0.65
N SER A 101 -15.98 18.92 0.38
CA SER A 101 -15.59 19.41 1.71
C SER A 101 -14.11 19.81 1.73
N GLY A 102 -13.65 20.59 2.71
CA GLY A 102 -12.23 20.78 3.03
C GLY A 102 -11.30 21.36 1.95
N THR A 103 -9.98 21.38 2.25
CA THR A 103 -8.95 21.90 1.32
C THR A 103 -7.81 20.90 1.12
N LYS A 104 -7.11 20.98 -0.02
CA LYS A 104 -5.91 20.14 -0.29
C LYS A 104 -4.84 20.33 0.79
N ARG A 105 -4.65 21.57 1.26
CA ARG A 105 -3.67 21.93 2.29
C ARG A 105 -3.93 21.18 3.58
N THR A 106 -5.18 21.06 4.00
CA THR A 106 -5.56 20.33 5.21
C THR A 106 -5.11 18.86 5.14
N ILE A 107 -5.31 18.18 4.01
CA ILE A 107 -4.90 16.78 3.83
C ILE A 107 -3.37 16.65 3.95
N TYR A 108 -2.62 17.52 3.26
CA TYR A 108 -1.15 17.47 3.29
C TYR A 108 -0.60 17.77 4.68
N PHE A 109 -1.04 18.85 5.32
CA PHE A 109 -0.54 19.23 6.64
C PHE A 109 -0.97 18.26 7.73
N ALA A 110 -2.20 17.74 7.69
CA ALA A 110 -2.65 16.73 8.65
C ALA A 110 -1.81 15.45 8.50
N THR A 111 -1.60 14.98 7.28
CA THR A 111 -0.81 13.77 7.04
C THR A 111 0.65 13.96 7.45
N ALA A 112 1.26 15.08 7.07
CA ALA A 112 2.62 15.41 7.48
C ALA A 112 2.74 15.54 9.01
N GLY A 113 1.76 16.17 9.65
CA GLY A 113 1.68 16.29 11.11
C GLY A 113 1.64 14.93 11.81
N VAL A 114 0.83 14.00 11.32
CA VAL A 114 0.77 12.62 11.87
C VAL A 114 2.11 11.90 11.66
N LEU A 115 2.71 11.99 10.47
CA LEU A 115 4.01 11.37 10.20
C LEU A 115 5.13 11.92 11.09
N VAL A 116 5.20 13.25 11.27
CA VAL A 116 6.17 13.90 12.15
C VAL A 116 5.92 13.51 13.61
N PHE A 117 4.66 13.46 14.03
CA PHE A 117 4.30 13.02 15.38
C PHE A 117 4.78 11.59 15.65
N PHE A 118 4.49 10.64 14.76
CA PHE A 118 4.96 9.26 14.90
C PHE A 118 6.48 9.15 14.84
N TRP A 119 7.14 9.91 13.97
CA TRP A 119 8.59 9.95 13.88
C TRP A 119 9.23 10.39 15.21
N LEU A 120 8.74 11.51 15.76
CA LEU A 120 9.21 12.03 17.05
C LEU A 120 8.89 11.06 18.19
N PHE A 121 7.68 10.51 18.21
CA PHE A 121 7.26 9.55 19.22
C PHE A 121 8.17 8.31 19.23
N LEU A 122 8.48 7.72 18.07
CA LEU A 122 9.34 6.55 17.98
C LEU A 122 10.82 6.84 18.24
N SER A 123 11.26 8.07 17.97
CA SER A 123 12.66 8.48 18.13
C SER A 123 13.00 8.91 19.57
N VAL A 124 12.04 9.45 20.31
CA VAL A 124 12.23 9.85 21.73
C VAL A 124 12.11 8.66 22.67
N ASN A 125 11.29 7.67 22.32
CA ASN A 125 11.14 6.45 23.10
C ASN A 125 12.28 5.45 22.84
N PRO A 126 12.47 4.45 23.73
CA PRO A 126 13.41 3.37 23.49
C PRO A 126 13.15 2.69 22.14
N ASN A 127 14.23 2.23 21.49
CA ASN A 127 14.14 1.56 20.19
C ASN A 127 13.09 0.42 20.23
N PRO A 128 12.18 0.35 19.24
CA PRO A 128 11.17 -0.69 19.19
C PRO A 128 11.80 -2.08 19.25
N SER A 129 11.26 -2.95 20.09
CA SER A 129 11.65 -4.36 20.11
C SER A 129 11.17 -5.07 18.83
N PRO A 130 11.76 -6.23 18.46
CA PRO A 130 11.26 -7.03 17.33
C PRO A 130 9.75 -7.34 17.42
N ASN A 131 9.26 -7.60 18.63
CA ASN A 131 7.83 -7.78 18.90
C ASN A 131 7.00 -6.53 18.56
N ALA A 132 7.49 -5.34 18.93
CA ALA A 132 6.80 -4.10 18.61
C ALA A 132 6.75 -3.87 17.10
N VAL A 133 7.86 -4.05 16.39
CA VAL A 133 7.91 -3.94 14.91
C VAL A 133 6.91 -4.89 14.26
N ARG A 134 6.91 -6.16 14.69
CA ARG A 134 5.96 -7.17 14.20
C ARG A 134 4.51 -6.82 14.47
N ASN A 135 4.20 -6.24 15.64
CA ASN A 135 2.85 -5.76 15.94
C ASN A 135 2.41 -4.63 15.00
N TYR A 136 3.30 -3.68 14.66
CA TYR A 136 3.01 -2.65 13.67
C TYR A 136 2.76 -3.24 12.29
N GLN A 137 3.52 -4.27 11.91
CA GLN A 137 3.32 -5.00 10.66
C GLN A 137 1.94 -5.68 10.61
N ILE A 138 1.55 -6.39 11.68
CA ILE A 138 0.24 -7.02 11.84
C ILE A 138 -0.89 -5.99 11.75
N ILE A 139 -0.76 -4.87 12.47
CA ILE A 139 -1.74 -3.78 12.44
C ILE A 139 -1.86 -3.22 11.02
N ALA A 140 -0.74 -3.03 10.31
CA ALA A 140 -0.76 -2.57 8.94
C ALA A 140 -1.50 -3.53 8.02
N ASN A 141 -1.16 -4.82 8.03
CA ASN A 141 -1.80 -5.81 7.17
C ASN A 141 -3.28 -6.01 7.52
N ALA A 142 -3.64 -6.06 8.80
CA ALA A 142 -5.04 -6.13 9.25
C ALA A 142 -5.86 -4.91 8.79
N THR A 143 -5.29 -3.71 8.94
CA THR A 143 -5.95 -2.46 8.49
C THR A 143 -6.17 -2.49 6.98
N TRP A 144 -5.18 -2.92 6.21
CA TRP A 144 -5.30 -3.10 4.77
C TRP A 144 -6.38 -4.10 4.40
N THR A 145 -6.40 -5.29 5.01
CA THR A 145 -7.39 -6.33 4.75
C THR A 145 -8.81 -5.82 4.98
N ILE A 146 -9.06 -5.12 6.09
CA ILE A 146 -10.39 -4.58 6.42
C ILE A 146 -10.78 -3.45 5.46
N LEU A 147 -9.90 -2.48 5.24
CA LEU A 147 -10.21 -1.32 4.42
C LEU A 147 -10.29 -1.65 2.93
N CYS A 148 -9.60 -2.69 2.45
CA CYS A 148 -9.80 -3.22 1.10
C CYS A 148 -11.25 -3.67 0.88
N ILE A 149 -11.85 -4.38 1.84
CA ILE A 149 -13.27 -4.79 1.74
C ILE A 149 -14.15 -3.54 1.61
N ALA A 150 -13.97 -2.56 2.49
CA ALA A 150 -14.73 -1.30 2.44
C ALA A 150 -14.54 -0.57 1.10
N ASN A 151 -13.31 -0.50 0.59
CA ASN A 151 -13.00 0.17 -0.67
C ASN A 151 -13.57 -0.55 -1.89
N ILE A 152 -13.64 -1.87 -1.89
CA ILE A 152 -14.34 -2.64 -2.95
C ILE A 152 -15.81 -2.22 -3.01
N PHE A 153 -16.47 -2.14 -1.84
CA PHE A 153 -17.87 -1.68 -1.78
C PHE A 153 -18.04 -0.23 -2.24
N LEU A 154 -17.13 0.68 -1.82
CA LEU A 154 -17.16 2.08 -2.26
C LEU A 154 -16.94 2.20 -3.77
N CYS A 155 -15.94 1.52 -4.33
CA CYS A 155 -15.68 1.51 -5.77
C CYS A 155 -16.89 1.01 -6.56
N ARG A 156 -17.55 -0.06 -6.09
CA ARG A 156 -18.79 -0.56 -6.69
C ARG A 156 -19.89 0.49 -6.66
N LYS A 157 -20.11 1.18 -5.53
CA LYS A 157 -21.14 2.23 -5.41
C LYS A 157 -20.84 3.44 -6.30
N ILE A 158 -19.56 3.83 -6.42
CA ILE A 158 -19.12 4.90 -7.33
C ILE A 158 -19.37 4.48 -8.77
N TYR A 159 -18.99 3.25 -9.15
CA TYR A 159 -19.25 2.70 -10.48
C TYR A 159 -20.75 2.73 -10.82
N GLN A 160 -21.61 2.30 -9.90
CA GLN A 160 -23.06 2.36 -10.08
C GLN A 160 -23.59 3.80 -10.25
N SER A 161 -22.97 4.77 -9.60
CA SER A 161 -23.36 6.18 -9.69
C SER A 161 -22.89 6.84 -11.00
N LEU A 162 -21.70 6.47 -11.49
CA LEU A 162 -21.11 6.99 -12.72
C LEU A 162 -21.52 6.22 -13.98
N GLY A 163 -22.19 5.07 -13.82
CA GLY A 163 -22.58 4.17 -14.90
C GLY A 163 -21.40 3.64 -15.72
N SER A 164 -21.62 3.44 -17.02
CA SER A 164 -20.63 2.93 -17.97
C SER A 164 -19.62 3.96 -18.47
N SER A 165 -19.55 5.14 -17.83
CA SER A 165 -18.61 6.20 -18.19
C SER A 165 -17.16 5.72 -18.14
N PRO A 166 -16.25 6.32 -18.95
CA PRO A 166 -14.84 5.97 -18.93
C PRO A 166 -14.21 6.08 -17.52
N ILE A 167 -14.58 7.10 -16.75
CA ILE A 167 -14.11 7.27 -15.37
C ILE A 167 -14.66 6.14 -14.47
N GLY A 168 -15.95 5.77 -14.63
CA GLY A 168 -16.54 4.64 -13.93
C GLY A 168 -15.75 3.34 -14.13
N LYS A 169 -15.34 3.03 -15.36
CA LYS A 169 -14.49 1.85 -15.65
C LYS A 169 -13.17 1.86 -14.88
N GLY A 170 -12.60 3.04 -14.61
CA GLY A 170 -11.42 3.18 -13.75
C GLY A 170 -11.70 2.77 -12.29
N PHE A 171 -12.86 3.14 -11.74
CA PHE A 171 -13.28 2.68 -10.41
C PHE A 171 -13.50 1.17 -10.33
N PHE A 172 -13.97 0.54 -11.42
CA PHE A 172 -14.01 -0.92 -11.49
C PHE A 172 -12.59 -1.53 -11.47
N GLY A 173 -11.63 -0.92 -12.17
CA GLY A 173 -10.21 -1.28 -12.08
C GLY A 173 -9.66 -1.19 -10.66
N PHE A 174 -10.02 -0.13 -9.91
CA PHE A 174 -9.66 -0.02 -8.50
C PHE A 174 -10.31 -1.09 -7.62
N ALA A 175 -11.57 -1.46 -7.88
CA ALA A 175 -12.21 -2.57 -7.16
C ALA A 175 -11.44 -3.89 -7.34
N ALA A 176 -11.00 -4.19 -8.58
CA ALA A 176 -10.16 -5.35 -8.87
C ALA A 176 -8.80 -5.25 -8.17
N ALA A 177 -8.18 -4.08 -8.16
CA ALA A 177 -6.93 -3.84 -7.44
C ALA A 177 -7.08 -4.09 -5.93
N PHE A 178 -8.12 -3.55 -5.29
CA PHE A 178 -8.36 -3.77 -3.85
C PHE A 178 -8.66 -5.23 -3.52
N PHE A 179 -9.31 -5.98 -4.42
CA PHE A 179 -9.50 -7.42 -4.25
C PHE A 179 -8.17 -8.18 -4.26
N LEU A 180 -7.27 -7.85 -5.19
CA LEU A 180 -5.93 -8.45 -5.24
C LEU A 180 -5.08 -8.05 -4.02
N ILE A 181 -5.16 -6.80 -3.59
CA ILE A 181 -4.48 -6.32 -2.37
C ILE A 181 -5.07 -7.01 -1.12
N PHE A 182 -6.38 -7.27 -1.07
CA PHE A 182 -7.00 -8.02 0.00
C PHE A 182 -6.42 -9.43 0.12
N ILE A 183 -6.29 -10.15 -1.01
CA ILE A 183 -5.65 -11.48 -1.04
C ILE A 183 -4.19 -11.36 -0.60
N TRP A 184 -3.45 -10.39 -1.13
CA TRP A 184 -2.04 -10.18 -0.83
C TRP A 184 -1.78 -9.88 0.65
N LYS A 185 -2.42 -8.85 1.21
CA LYS A 185 -2.26 -8.42 2.60
C LYS A 185 -2.92 -9.40 3.57
N GLY A 186 -4.02 -10.04 3.17
CA GLY A 186 -4.65 -11.13 3.91
C GLY A 186 -3.74 -12.35 4.05
N ALA A 187 -2.99 -12.72 3.01
CA ALA A 187 -2.03 -13.82 3.08
C ALA A 187 -0.83 -13.49 3.99
N PHE A 188 -0.34 -12.25 3.98
CA PHE A 188 0.65 -11.79 4.97
C PHE A 188 0.12 -11.87 6.40
N LEU A 189 -1.07 -11.31 6.64
CA LEU A 189 -1.71 -11.34 7.95
C LEU A 189 -1.92 -12.77 8.45
N TYR A 190 -2.36 -13.67 7.56
CA TYR A 190 -2.55 -15.08 7.90
C TYR A 190 -1.24 -15.69 8.41
N ARG A 191 -0.13 -15.51 7.71
CA ARG A 191 1.19 -15.99 8.15
C ARG A 191 1.62 -15.38 9.48
N GLU A 192 1.32 -14.10 9.72
CA GLU A 192 1.64 -13.43 10.98
C GLU A 192 0.78 -13.93 12.14
N ILE A 193 -0.47 -14.32 11.92
CA ILE A 193 -1.31 -14.91 12.98
C ILE A 193 -0.71 -16.24 13.46
N TYR A 194 -0.24 -17.07 12.53
CA TYR A 194 0.38 -18.37 12.85
C TYR A 194 1.90 -18.30 13.06
N GLN A 195 2.49 -17.10 13.05
CA GLN A 195 3.93 -16.90 13.28
C GLN A 195 4.85 -17.59 12.26
N TRP A 196 4.33 -17.85 11.07
CA TRP A 196 5.07 -18.38 9.93
C TRP A 196 5.78 -17.26 9.13
N ASP A 197 5.72 -16.03 9.61
CA ASP A 197 6.54 -14.91 9.14
C ASP A 197 7.95 -14.96 9.75
N ARG A 198 8.93 -14.37 9.07
CA ARG A 198 10.33 -14.41 9.48
C ARG A 198 10.57 -13.81 10.86
N LEU A 199 9.96 -12.66 11.15
CA LEU A 199 10.10 -12.01 12.47
C LEU A 199 9.51 -12.89 13.58
N GLY A 200 8.36 -13.51 13.33
CA GLY A 200 7.75 -14.50 14.23
C GLY A 200 8.69 -15.67 14.53
N GLN A 201 9.29 -16.25 13.49
CA GLN A 201 10.25 -17.34 13.63
C GLN A 201 11.49 -16.93 14.42
N ASP A 202 12.07 -15.75 14.11
CA ASP A 202 13.25 -15.23 14.81
C ASP A 202 12.96 -15.01 16.31
N ILE A 203 11.78 -14.46 16.64
CA ILE A 203 11.35 -14.26 18.03
C ILE A 203 11.23 -15.60 18.78
N TYR A 204 10.66 -16.61 18.13
CA TYR A 204 10.46 -17.94 18.72
C TYR A 204 11.77 -18.71 18.91
N TYR A 205 12.68 -18.60 17.95
CA TYR A 205 14.01 -19.16 18.05
C TYR A 205 14.78 -18.59 19.25
N ILE A 206 14.71 -17.28 19.45
CA ILE A 206 15.36 -16.59 20.57
C ILE A 206 14.69 -16.93 21.92
N SER A 207 13.37 -17.11 21.93
CA SER A 207 12.61 -17.42 23.15
C SER A 207 12.61 -18.90 23.54
N GLY A 208 13.15 -19.77 22.68
CA GLY A 208 13.20 -21.22 22.90
C GLY A 208 11.84 -21.92 22.79
N GLN A 209 10.88 -21.30 22.11
CA GLN A 209 9.53 -21.84 21.91
C GLN A 209 9.46 -22.69 20.62
N TYR A 210 8.60 -23.71 20.63
CA TYR A 210 8.43 -24.62 19.49
C TYR A 210 7.54 -23.99 18.40
N LEU A 211 7.97 -24.10 17.14
CA LEU A 211 7.21 -23.71 15.95
C LEU A 211 6.59 -24.95 15.31
N ASP A 212 5.30 -24.90 14.99
CA ASP A 212 4.55 -26.01 14.40
C ASP A 212 4.66 -26.10 12.87
N ILE A 213 5.58 -25.35 12.26
CA ILE A 213 5.75 -25.20 10.81
C ILE A 213 5.90 -26.54 10.10
N GLU A 214 6.60 -27.51 10.70
CA GLU A 214 6.82 -28.84 10.11
C GLU A 214 5.51 -29.58 9.84
N GLY A 215 4.46 -29.34 10.63
CA GLY A 215 3.13 -29.92 10.45
C GLY A 215 2.31 -29.27 9.32
N TYR A 216 2.71 -28.09 8.83
CA TYR A 216 1.93 -27.26 7.91
C TYR A 216 2.72 -26.77 6.68
N THR A 217 3.85 -27.42 6.36
CA THR A 217 4.77 -27.01 5.28
C THR A 217 4.09 -26.71 3.95
N GLY A 218 3.13 -27.54 3.53
CA GLY A 218 2.38 -27.32 2.28
C GLY A 218 1.52 -26.05 2.29
N ILE A 219 0.89 -25.72 3.43
CA ILE A 219 0.07 -24.51 3.58
C ILE A 219 0.99 -23.28 3.63
N VAL A 220 2.08 -23.38 4.39
CA VAL A 220 3.10 -22.34 4.49
C VAL A 220 3.62 -21.98 3.09
N GLU A 221 4.07 -22.95 2.31
CA GLU A 221 4.57 -22.75 0.95
C GLU A 221 3.49 -22.13 0.04
N ALA A 222 2.26 -22.65 0.07
CA ALA A 222 1.16 -22.08 -0.70
C ALA A 222 0.91 -20.61 -0.35
N THR A 223 0.99 -20.22 0.94
CA THR A 223 0.80 -18.83 1.36
C THR A 223 1.94 -17.92 0.89
N TYR A 224 3.19 -18.39 0.83
CA TYR A 224 4.30 -17.64 0.22
C TYR A 224 4.04 -17.37 -1.26
N GLN A 225 3.57 -18.37 -2.00
CA GLN A 225 3.25 -18.22 -3.43
C GLN A 225 2.09 -17.24 -3.65
N ILE A 226 1.04 -17.32 -2.83
CA ILE A 226 -0.09 -16.38 -2.88
C ILE A 226 0.39 -14.95 -2.61
N VAL A 227 1.26 -14.74 -1.62
CA VAL A 227 1.83 -13.41 -1.33
C VAL A 227 2.53 -12.84 -2.55
N ASN A 228 3.40 -13.61 -3.19
CA ASN A 228 4.18 -13.13 -4.33
C ASN A 228 3.30 -12.85 -5.55
N ILE A 229 2.43 -13.79 -5.91
CA ILE A 229 1.57 -13.67 -7.09
C ILE A 229 0.56 -12.53 -6.91
N ALA A 230 -0.15 -12.49 -5.77
CA ALA A 230 -1.15 -11.47 -5.51
C ALA A 230 -0.51 -10.08 -5.40
N GLY A 231 0.69 -9.96 -4.83
CA GLY A 231 1.42 -8.71 -4.73
C GLY A 231 1.76 -8.09 -6.08
N ILE A 232 2.22 -8.90 -7.04
CA ILE A 232 2.55 -8.47 -8.40
C ILE A 232 1.27 -8.12 -9.18
N LEU A 233 0.26 -9.00 -9.12
CA LEU A 233 -1.01 -8.74 -9.81
C LEU A 233 -1.68 -7.47 -9.28
N ALA A 234 -1.64 -7.24 -7.97
CA ALA A 234 -2.11 -6.01 -7.35
C ALA A 234 -1.36 -4.79 -7.89
N SER A 235 -0.03 -4.80 -7.88
CA SER A 235 0.78 -3.65 -8.32
C SER A 235 0.56 -3.34 -9.80
N ILE A 236 0.51 -4.35 -10.67
CA ILE A 236 0.22 -4.19 -12.10
C ILE A 236 -1.19 -3.62 -12.29
N THR A 237 -2.18 -4.11 -11.56
CA THR A 237 -3.57 -3.65 -11.69
C THR A 237 -3.71 -2.20 -11.24
N VAL A 238 -3.04 -1.81 -10.14
CA VAL A 238 -3.02 -0.40 -9.69
C VAL A 238 -2.37 0.49 -10.74
N VAL A 239 -1.21 0.11 -11.27
CA VAL A 239 -0.52 0.88 -12.33
C VAL A 239 -1.38 1.00 -13.57
N GLY A 240 -1.95 -0.11 -14.05
CA GLY A 240 -2.82 -0.13 -15.23
C GLY A 240 -4.03 0.78 -15.05
N THR A 241 -4.65 0.77 -13.87
CA THR A 241 -5.79 1.64 -13.54
C THR A 241 -5.40 3.11 -13.54
N HIS A 242 -4.26 3.47 -12.92
CA HIS A 242 -3.77 4.84 -12.90
C HIS A 242 -3.39 5.34 -14.30
N ILE A 243 -2.71 4.53 -15.11
CA ILE A 243 -2.36 4.87 -16.49
C ILE A 243 -3.62 5.03 -17.35
N TYR A 244 -4.60 4.16 -17.19
CA TYR A 244 -5.88 4.24 -17.88
C TYR A 244 -6.56 5.59 -17.60
N LEU A 245 -6.70 5.95 -16.32
CA LEU A 245 -7.27 7.23 -15.92
C LEU A 245 -6.43 8.41 -16.45
N LEU A 246 -5.10 8.28 -16.48
CA LEU A 246 -4.21 9.38 -16.89
C LEU A 246 -4.41 9.68 -18.37
N ARG A 247 -4.55 8.63 -19.19
CA ARG A 247 -4.88 8.76 -20.60
C ARG A 247 -6.21 9.45 -20.77
N LEU A 248 -7.25 9.04 -20.04
CA LEU A 248 -8.56 9.67 -20.12
C LEU A 248 -8.50 11.18 -19.86
N LEU A 249 -7.77 11.62 -18.84
CA LEU A 249 -7.61 13.05 -18.57
C LEU A 249 -6.85 13.82 -19.66
N LYS A 250 -5.80 13.22 -20.23
CA LYS A 250 -5.05 13.85 -21.33
C LYS A 250 -5.89 13.98 -22.60
N PHE A 251 -6.73 12.98 -22.89
CA PHE A 251 -7.62 13.02 -24.05
C PHE A 251 -8.84 13.94 -23.85
N SER A 252 -9.34 14.12 -22.62
CA SER A 252 -10.41 15.07 -22.34
C SER A 252 -9.93 16.53 -22.21
N GLY A 253 -8.63 16.75 -22.00
CA GLY A 253 -7.99 18.07 -21.89
C GLY A 253 -7.32 18.56 -23.18
N GLY A 254 -7.63 17.94 -24.33
CA GLY A 254 -7.10 18.28 -25.65
C GLY A 254 -7.85 19.39 -26.40
N GLU A 255 -8.79 20.07 -25.73
CA GLU A 255 -9.41 21.32 -26.19
C GLU A 255 -9.51 22.27 -25.01
N ALA A 256 -8.43 23.02 -24.76
CA ALA A 256 -8.44 24.26 -23.99
C ALA A 256 -7.39 25.20 -24.59
#